data_AF-A0A2Z3V9Z9-F1
#
_entry.id   AF-A0A2Z3V9Z9-F1
#
_cell.length_a   1.000
_cell.length_b   1.000
_cell.length_c   1.000
_cell.angle_alpha   90.00
_cell.angle_beta   90.00
_cell.angle_gamma   90.00
#
_symmetry.space_group_name_H-M   'P 1'
#
loop_
_entity.id
_entity.type
_entity.pdbx_description
1 polymer ?
#
loop_
_entity_poly.entity_id
_entity_poly.type
_entity_poly.pdbx_seq_one_letter_code
_entity_poly.pdbx_strand_id
1 'polypeptide(L)'
;MLLDENVSKPLHQALTAFVLGHELVHLLDLDRWSGTRDEKLYLQAAAEGFHVILTNDARQMQRPREVQAIAASGLHRIEYPHKHSGLIGIGLAVATIAAGLPIALALLAEADGQRLVTLRSIDPAPASRLRVIDPAAAPPKYWPDSI
;
A
#
# COMPACT_ATOMS: atom_id res chain seq x y z
N MET A 1 -7.09 10.65 2.46
CA MET A 1 -6.06 9.71 2.98
C MET A 1 -4.70 10.30 2.69
N LEU A 2 -3.80 10.25 3.67
CA LEU A 2 -2.42 10.69 3.53
C LEU A 2 -1.52 9.52 3.12
N LEU A 3 -0.70 9.70 2.09
CA LEU A 3 0.39 8.79 1.73
C LEU A 3 1.69 9.30 2.36
N ASP A 4 2.31 8.46 3.17
CA ASP A 4 3.56 8.73 3.87
C ASP A 4 4.73 9.04 2.89
N GLU A 5 5.80 9.65 3.38
CA GLU A 5 6.96 10.04 2.56
C GLU A 5 7.68 8.84 1.93
N ASN A 6 7.57 7.67 2.57
CA ASN A 6 8.15 6.42 2.10
C ASN A 6 7.33 5.74 0.99
N VAL A 7 6.12 6.22 0.70
CA VAL A 7 5.32 5.79 -0.45
C VAL A 7 5.91 6.41 -1.70
N SER A 8 6.13 5.61 -2.75
CA SER A 8 6.75 6.13 -3.97
C SER A 8 5.76 6.97 -4.80
N LYS A 9 6.25 8.04 -5.43
CA LYS A 9 5.44 8.89 -6.33
C LYS A 9 4.78 8.11 -7.50
N PRO A 10 5.45 7.16 -8.17
CA PRO A 10 4.80 6.34 -9.19
C PRO A 10 3.61 5.53 -8.65
N LEU A 11 3.70 5.05 -7.41
CA LEU A 11 2.61 4.37 -6.75
C LEU A 11 1.47 5.34 -6.45
N HIS A 12 1.74 6.54 -5.94
CA HIS A 12 0.72 7.59 -5.75
C HIS A 12 -0.05 7.84 -7.05
N GLN A 13 0.63 8.04 -8.18
CA GLN A 13 0.00 8.25 -9.49
C GLN A 13 -0.92 7.09 -9.88
N ALA A 14 -0.46 5.85 -9.68
CA ALA A 14 -1.29 4.66 -9.95
C ALA A 14 -2.52 4.63 -9.04
N LEU A 15 -2.37 4.91 -7.73
CA LEU A 15 -3.49 4.88 -6.79
C LEU A 15 -4.53 5.94 -7.11
N THR A 16 -4.12 7.16 -7.45
CA THR A 16 -5.04 8.24 -7.83
C THR A 16 -5.87 7.88 -9.07
N ALA A 17 -5.37 7.02 -9.95
CA ALA A 17 -6.13 6.54 -11.10
C ALA A 17 -7.19 5.48 -10.76
N PHE A 18 -7.02 4.71 -9.67
CA PHE A 18 -7.86 3.54 -9.37
C PHE A 18 -8.72 3.68 -8.10
N VAL A 19 -8.30 4.49 -7.13
CA VAL A 19 -9.02 4.69 -5.87
C VAL A 19 -9.93 5.90 -6.02
N LEU A 20 -11.10 5.65 -6.62
CA LEU A 20 -12.13 6.67 -6.82
C LEU A 20 -12.91 6.93 -5.52
N GLY A 21 -13.34 8.17 -5.32
CA GLY A 21 -14.18 8.55 -4.17
C GLY A 21 -13.43 8.85 -2.87
N HIS A 22 -12.10 8.72 -2.86
CA HIS A 22 -11.26 9.14 -1.74
C HIS A 22 -10.23 10.15 -2.22
N GLU A 23 -10.07 11.25 -1.49
CA GLU A 23 -8.97 12.17 -1.72
C GLU A 23 -7.66 11.52 -1.29
N LEU A 24 -6.70 11.43 -2.21
CA LEU A 24 -5.36 10.90 -1.96
C LEU A 24 -4.38 12.05 -2.02
N VAL A 25 -3.70 12.30 -0.89
CA VAL A 25 -2.68 13.35 -0.78
C VAL A 25 -1.38 12.68 -0.40
N HIS A 26 -0.32 12.95 -1.14
CA HIS A 26 1.01 12.50 -0.78
C HIS A 26 1.69 13.55 0.08
N LEU A 27 2.32 13.13 1.18
CA LEU A 27 3.02 14.01 2.12
C LEU A 27 3.99 14.97 1.43
N LEU A 28 4.71 14.50 0.40
CA LEU A 28 5.67 15.30 -0.36
C LEU A 28 5.02 16.39 -1.24
N ASP A 29 3.70 16.38 -1.43
CA ASP A 29 2.95 17.45 -2.10
C ASP A 29 2.46 18.54 -1.13
N LEU A 30 2.63 18.34 0.20
CA LEU A 30 2.22 19.30 1.23
C LEU A 30 3.38 20.22 1.64
N ASP A 31 3.11 21.52 1.71
CA ASP A 31 4.11 22.54 2.04
C ASP A 31 4.68 22.37 3.45
N ARG A 32 5.99 22.11 3.56
CA ARG A 32 6.73 21.94 4.82
C ARG A 32 6.39 20.69 5.64
N TRP A 33 5.82 19.65 5.03
CA TRP A 33 5.55 18.39 5.72
C TRP A 33 6.69 17.38 5.60
N SER A 34 7.52 17.47 4.56
CA SER A 34 8.66 16.55 4.33
C SER A 34 9.59 16.47 5.55
N GLY A 35 10.00 15.25 5.93
CA GLY A 35 10.90 15.03 7.07
C GLY A 35 10.26 15.27 8.45
N THR A 36 8.94 15.49 8.51
CA THR A 36 8.22 15.53 9.78
C THR A 36 8.25 14.15 10.41
N ARG A 37 8.72 14.07 11.66
CA ARG A 37 8.75 12.80 12.39
C ARG A 37 7.33 12.28 12.61
N ASP A 38 7.16 10.96 12.48
CA ASP A 38 5.90 10.24 12.67
C ASP A 38 5.13 10.65 13.94
N GLU A 39 5.86 10.84 15.06
CA GLU A 39 5.29 11.29 16.34
C GLU A 39 4.45 12.59 16.22
N LYS A 40 4.88 13.51 15.35
CA LYS A 40 4.18 14.78 15.08
C LYS A 40 3.25 14.66 13.88
N LEU A 41 3.67 13.91 12.87
CA LEU A 41 2.95 13.74 11.61
C LEU A 41 1.53 13.22 11.84
N TYR A 42 1.35 12.21 12.70
CA TYR A 42 0.01 11.63 12.93
C TYR A 42 -0.97 12.63 13.53
N LEU A 43 -0.54 13.39 14.55
CA LEU A 43 -1.39 14.40 15.18
C LEU A 43 -1.70 15.55 14.21
N GLN A 44 -0.70 15.99 13.44
CA GLN A 44 -0.87 17.02 12.41
C GLN A 44 -1.84 16.57 11.31
N ALA A 45 -1.68 15.34 10.81
CA ALA A 45 -2.56 14.79 9.79
C ALA A 45 -4.01 14.68 10.29
N ALA A 46 -4.23 14.22 11.53
CA ALA A 46 -5.56 14.19 12.12
C ALA A 46 -6.17 15.60 12.25
N ALA A 47 -5.39 16.59 12.69
CA ALA A 47 -5.84 17.98 12.81
C ALA A 47 -6.25 18.61 11.47
N GLU A 48 -5.64 18.14 10.37
CA GLU A 48 -5.93 18.59 9.01
C GLU A 48 -7.05 17.77 8.33
N GLY A 49 -7.75 16.92 9.09
CA GLY A 49 -8.92 16.19 8.62
C GLY A 49 -8.60 14.90 7.85
N PHE A 50 -7.35 14.44 7.86
CA PHE A 50 -7.06 13.09 7.39
C PHE A 50 -7.63 12.06 8.38
N HIS A 51 -8.16 10.96 7.83
CA HIS A 51 -8.71 9.85 8.62
C HIS A 51 -7.86 8.58 8.53
N VAL A 52 -7.02 8.50 7.50
CA VAL A 52 -6.23 7.30 7.17
C VAL A 52 -4.84 7.75 6.73
N ILE A 53 -3.80 7.05 7.20
CA ILE A 53 -2.44 7.11 6.66
C ILE A 53 -2.05 5.77 6.02
N LEU A 54 -1.46 5.82 4.82
CA LEU A 54 -0.86 4.66 4.14
C LEU A 54 0.67 4.76 4.21
N THR A 55 1.33 3.71 4.67
CA THR A 55 2.79 3.67 4.88
C THR A 55 3.39 2.30 4.51
N ASN A 56 4.69 2.26 4.22
CA ASN A 56 5.45 1.02 4.09
C ASN A 56 6.49 0.80 5.19
N ASP A 57 6.56 1.66 6.22
CA ASP A 57 7.46 1.44 7.37
C ASP A 57 6.83 0.46 8.37
N ALA A 58 7.22 -0.81 8.22
CA ALA A 58 6.83 -1.90 9.11
C ALA A 58 7.40 -1.77 10.54
N ARG A 59 8.40 -0.91 10.77
CA ARG A 59 9.03 -0.74 12.08
C ARG A 59 8.29 0.27 12.96
N GLN A 60 7.36 1.05 12.41
CA GLN A 60 6.68 2.08 13.21
C GLN A 60 5.95 1.49 14.42
N MET A 61 5.35 0.31 14.24
CA MET A 61 4.63 -0.39 15.31
C MET A 61 5.56 -1.05 16.35
N GLN A 62 6.88 -0.94 16.18
CA GLN A 62 7.89 -1.41 17.14
C GLN A 62 8.52 -0.25 17.94
N ARG A 63 8.17 1.01 17.61
CA ARG A 63 8.71 2.21 18.26
C ARG A 63 7.66 2.79 19.21
N PRO A 64 7.87 2.76 20.54
CA PRO A 64 6.84 3.13 21.52
C PRO A 64 6.23 4.52 21.31
N ARG A 65 7.04 5.51 20.93
CA ARG A 65 6.58 6.89 20.72
C ARG A 65 5.66 7.02 19.50
N GLU A 66 5.96 6.29 18.42
CA GLU A 66 5.15 6.30 17.21
C GLU A 66 3.83 5.55 17.44
N VAL A 67 3.86 4.44 18.18
CA VAL A 67 2.66 3.72 18.63
C VAL A 67 1.77 4.61 19.49
N GLN A 68 2.35 5.36 20.43
CA GLN A 68 1.59 6.30 21.25
C GLN A 68 0.99 7.43 20.40
N ALA A 69 1.75 7.96 19.44
CA ALA A 69 1.29 9.04 18.57
C ALA A 69 0.17 8.60 17.62
N ILE A 70 0.28 7.42 16.98
CA ILE A 70 -0.82 6.92 16.12
C ILE A 70 -2.07 6.68 16.95
N ALA A 71 -1.96 6.09 18.16
CA ALA A 71 -3.08 5.89 19.05
C ALA A 71 -3.74 7.22 19.46
N ALA A 72 -2.94 8.22 19.83
CA ALA A 72 -3.43 9.54 20.21
C ALA A 72 -4.09 10.31 19.06
N SER A 73 -3.65 10.08 17.82
CA SER A 73 -4.22 10.74 16.63
C SER A 73 -5.60 10.23 16.22
N GLY A 74 -5.96 9.00 16.61
CA GLY A 74 -7.18 8.33 16.14
C GLY A 74 -7.17 7.92 14.65
N LEU A 75 -6.12 8.23 13.88
CA LEU A 75 -6.00 7.86 12.47
C LEU A 75 -6.03 6.35 12.27
N HIS A 76 -6.77 5.88 11.27
CA HIS A 76 -6.52 4.52 10.79
C HIS A 76 -5.15 4.45 10.13
N ARG A 77 -4.43 3.36 10.35
CA ARG A 77 -3.15 3.09 9.69
C ARG A 77 -3.32 1.92 8.74
N ILE A 78 -2.95 2.10 7.48
CA ILE A 78 -2.82 1.02 6.52
C ILE A 78 -1.33 0.86 6.22
N GLU A 79 -0.84 -0.36 6.39
CA GLU A 79 0.52 -0.75 6.04
C GLU A 79 0.50 -1.68 4.84
N TYR A 80 1.45 -1.51 3.93
CA TYR A 80 1.76 -2.52 2.93
C TYR A 80 3.24 -2.91 3.00
N PRO A 81 3.57 -4.21 2.98
CA PRO A 81 4.96 -4.65 2.97
C PRO A 81 5.61 -4.35 1.63
N HIS A 82 6.80 -3.76 1.66
CA HIS A 82 7.63 -3.54 0.48
C HIS A 82 9.06 -4.05 0.75
N LYS A 83 9.32 -5.30 0.37
CA LYS A 83 10.61 -6.00 0.65
C LYS A 83 11.50 -6.18 -0.58
N HIS A 84 10.97 -5.96 -1.77
CA HIS A 84 11.68 -6.17 -3.03
C HIS A 84 12.01 -4.82 -3.65
N SER A 85 13.18 -4.72 -4.30
CA SER A 85 13.61 -3.51 -4.99
C SER A 85 13.30 -3.58 -6.50
N GLY A 86 13.48 -2.45 -7.19
CA GLY A 86 13.34 -2.37 -8.64
C GLY A 86 11.91 -2.61 -9.13
N LEU A 87 11.79 -2.99 -10.41
CA LEU A 87 10.51 -3.16 -11.09
C LEU A 87 9.62 -4.22 -10.44
N ILE A 88 10.20 -5.34 -9.99
CA ILE A 88 9.46 -6.39 -9.27
C ILE A 88 8.85 -5.82 -7.99
N GLY A 89 9.64 -5.09 -7.20
CA GLY A 89 9.18 -4.47 -5.97
C GLY A 89 8.03 -3.49 -6.16
N ILE A 90 8.15 -2.60 -7.15
CA ILE A 90 7.09 -1.63 -7.46
C ILE A 90 5.84 -2.36 -7.93
N GLY A 91 5.97 -3.35 -8.82
CA GLY A 91 4.84 -4.14 -9.31
C GLY A 91 4.10 -4.87 -8.19
N LEU A 92 4.83 -5.47 -7.24
CA LEU A 92 4.24 -6.12 -6.08
C LEU A 92 3.55 -5.12 -5.14
N ALA A 93 4.13 -3.94 -4.92
CA ALA A 93 3.50 -2.90 -4.11
C ALA A 93 2.19 -2.39 -4.74
N VAL A 94 2.22 -2.06 -6.04
CA VAL A 94 1.03 -1.64 -6.80
C VAL A 94 -0.03 -2.73 -6.74
N ALA A 95 0.32 -3.99 -7.02
CA ALA A 95 -0.64 -5.09 -6.98
C ALA A 95 -1.23 -5.32 -5.58
N THR A 96 -0.39 -5.26 -4.53
CA THR A 96 -0.82 -5.44 -3.14
C THR A 96 -1.80 -4.35 -2.73
N ILE A 97 -1.49 -3.09 -3.04
CA ILE A 97 -2.35 -1.96 -2.66
C ILE A 97 -3.60 -1.93 -3.53
N ALA A 98 -3.49 -2.11 -4.85
CA ALA A 98 -4.66 -2.12 -5.74
C ALA A 98 -5.67 -3.22 -5.36
N ALA A 99 -5.20 -4.40 -4.94
CA ALA A 99 -6.07 -5.49 -4.50
C ALA A 99 -6.62 -5.28 -3.08
N GLY A 100 -5.82 -4.75 -2.16
CA GLY A 100 -6.15 -4.70 -0.74
C GLY A 100 -6.80 -3.40 -0.26
N LEU A 101 -6.42 -2.26 -0.85
CA LEU A 101 -6.82 -0.93 -0.37
C LEU A 101 -8.33 -0.68 -0.47
N PRO A 102 -9.04 -1.00 -1.57
CA PRO A 102 -10.50 -0.80 -1.62
C PRO A 102 -11.24 -1.57 -0.53
N ILE A 103 -10.82 -2.80 -0.24
CA ILE A 103 -11.38 -3.64 0.82
C ILE A 103 -11.08 -3.05 2.20
N ALA A 104 -9.85 -2.59 2.41
CA ALA A 104 -9.46 -1.93 3.64
C ALA A 104 -10.30 -0.67 3.87
N LEU A 105 -10.43 0.21 2.88
CA LEU A 105 -11.21 1.45 2.99
C LEU A 105 -12.70 1.19 3.28
N ALA A 106 -13.31 0.18 2.65
CA ALA A 106 -14.68 -0.22 2.96
C ALA A 106 -14.82 -0.69 4.41
N LEU A 107 -13.88 -1.51 4.90
CA LEU A 107 -13.83 -1.94 6.29
C LEU A 107 -13.67 -0.76 7.26
N LEU A 108 -12.83 0.21 6.92
CA LEU A 108 -12.59 1.40 7.74
C LEU A 108 -13.82 2.32 7.80
N ALA A 109 -14.59 2.42 6.71
CA ALA A 109 -15.80 3.25 6.66
C ALA A 109 -16.91 2.75 7.62
N GLU A 110 -16.93 1.46 7.93
CA GLU A 110 -17.89 0.84 8.85
C GLU A 110 -17.34 0.68 10.28
N ALA A 111 -16.08 1.07 10.52
CA ALA A 111 -15.44 0.87 11.80
C ALA A 111 -15.95 1.85 12.86
N ASP A 112 -16.31 1.33 14.03
CA ASP A 112 -16.69 2.08 15.23
C ASP A 112 -15.50 2.64 16.04
N GLY A 113 -14.29 2.51 15.50
CA GLY A 113 -13.07 3.02 16.13
C GLY A 113 -11.83 2.80 15.27
N GLN A 114 -10.69 3.24 15.79
CA GLN A 114 -9.40 3.14 15.11
C GLN A 114 -9.09 1.69 14.70
N ARG A 115 -8.43 1.53 13.55
CA ARG A 115 -7.96 0.23 13.03
C ARG A 115 -6.55 0.37 12.48
N LEU A 116 -5.74 -0.66 12.72
CA LEU A 116 -4.41 -0.83 12.15
C LEU A 116 -4.49 -2.02 11.19
N VAL A 117 -4.37 -1.75 9.89
CA VAL A 117 -4.57 -2.71 8.82
C VAL A 117 -3.24 -3.02 8.16
N THR A 118 -2.93 -4.30 7.97
CA THR A 118 -1.78 -4.74 7.17
C THR A 118 -2.29 -5.41 5.90
N LEU A 119 -1.98 -4.83 4.75
CA LEU A 119 -2.22 -5.46 3.45
C LEU A 119 -1.27 -6.64 3.28
N ARG A 120 -1.79 -7.77 2.82
CA ARG A 120 -0.96 -8.96 2.58
C ARG A 120 -0.27 -8.85 1.23
N SER A 121 1.05 -8.97 1.22
CA SER A 121 1.84 -8.97 -0.02
C SER A 121 1.36 -10.04 -0.98
N ILE A 122 1.36 -9.71 -2.27
CA ILE A 122 1.31 -10.72 -3.33
C ILE A 122 2.59 -11.57 -3.27
N ASP A 123 2.45 -12.88 -3.46
CA ASP A 123 3.57 -13.82 -3.49
C ASP A 123 4.48 -13.60 -4.71
N PRO A 124 5.76 -13.25 -4.51
CA PRO A 124 6.72 -13.00 -5.57
C PRO A 124 7.24 -14.27 -6.25
N ALA A 125 6.98 -15.46 -5.72
CA ALA A 125 7.52 -16.70 -6.27
C ALA A 125 7.15 -16.84 -7.76
N PRO A 126 8.09 -17.22 -8.64
CA PRO A 126 7.81 -17.33 -10.07
C PRO A 126 6.57 -18.18 -10.38
N ALA A 127 6.43 -19.35 -9.74
CA ALA A 127 5.27 -20.22 -9.93
C ALA A 127 3.93 -19.58 -9.54
N SER A 128 3.94 -18.60 -8.64
CA SER A 128 2.76 -17.84 -8.22
C SER A 128 2.45 -16.67 -9.16
N ARG A 129 3.39 -16.26 -10.02
CA ARG A 129 3.27 -15.09 -10.91
C ARG A 129 3.15 -15.45 -12.38
N LEU A 130 3.72 -16.58 -12.80
CA LEU A 130 3.74 -17.02 -14.19
C LEU A 130 3.60 -18.53 -14.30
N ARG A 131 2.93 -18.96 -15.37
CA ARG A 131 2.92 -20.33 -15.83
C ARG A 131 3.62 -20.36 -17.19
N VAL A 132 4.70 -21.14 -17.29
CA VAL A 132 5.35 -21.40 -18.58
C VAL A 132 4.83 -22.72 -19.12
N ILE A 133 4.47 -22.73 -20.40
CA ILE A 133 4.18 -23.93 -21.17
C ILE A 133 5.24 -23.98 -22.26
N ASP A 134 5.98 -25.07 -22.35
CA ASP A 134 6.81 -25.38 -23.52
C ASP A 134 5.97 -26.24 -24.47
N PRO A 135 5.49 -25.69 -25.60
CA PRO A 135 4.65 -26.45 -26.50
C PRO A 135 5.38 -27.61 -27.20
N ALA A 136 6.72 -27.61 -27.25
CA ALA A 136 7.48 -28.73 -27.80
C ALA A 136 7.48 -29.94 -26.84
N ALA A 137 7.38 -29.70 -25.53
CA ALA A 137 7.35 -30.75 -24.51
C ALA A 137 5.93 -31.10 -24.04
N ALA A 138 5.04 -30.12 -23.93
CA ALA A 138 3.67 -30.26 -23.43
C ALA A 138 2.72 -29.30 -24.18
N PRO A 139 2.40 -29.58 -25.45
CA PRO A 139 1.54 -28.72 -26.25
C PRO A 139 0.14 -28.56 -25.62
N PRO A 140 -0.44 -27.35 -25.66
CA PRO A 140 -1.86 -27.16 -25.38
C PRO A 140 -2.75 -28.04 -26.26
N LYS A 141 -3.99 -28.31 -25.80
CA LYS A 141 -4.93 -29.24 -26.47
C LYS A 141 -5.14 -28.98 -27.97
N TYR A 142 -5.09 -27.72 -28.40
CA TYR A 142 -5.31 -27.31 -29.79
C TYR A 142 -4.06 -26.69 -30.41
N TRP A 143 -2.87 -27.07 -29.92
CA TRP A 143 -1.62 -26.62 -30.51
C TRP A 143 -1.48 -27.21 -31.92
N PRO A 144 -1.17 -26.41 -32.95
CA PRO A 144 -1.02 -26.92 -34.30
C PRO A 144 0.16 -27.89 -34.38
N ASP A 145 -0.07 -29.07 -34.98
CA ASP A 145 1.00 -30.00 -35.29
C ASP A 145 1.98 -29.30 -36.24
N SER A 146 3.25 -29.26 -35.85
CA SER A 146 4.33 -28.75 -36.70
C SER A 146 4.28 -29.48 -38.05
N ILE A 147 4.04 -28.75 -39.14
CA ILE A 147 4.16 -29.24 -40.52
C ILE A 147 5.59 -29.71 -40.76
#